data_AF-A0AAX6N5T9-F1
#
_entry.id   AF-A0AAX6N5T9-F1
#
_cell.length_a   1.000
_cell.length_b   1.000
_cell.length_c   1.000
_cell.angle_alpha   90.00
_cell.angle_beta   90.00
_cell.angle_gamma   90.00
#
_symmetry.space_group_name_H-M   'P 1'
#
loop_
_entity.id
_entity.type
_entity.pdbx_description
1 polymer ?
#
loop_
_entity_poly.entity_id
_entity_poly.type
_entity_poly.pdbx_seq_one_letter_code
_entity_poly.pdbx_strand_id
1 'polypeptide(L)'
;MKEPSNFSPYLIKQISDAIDDNIKAKCIDFLYDSHSFFSNEKDFIEDYILNILQDTFVLENKLINPKEIRNPAYKRRQSNKKNWLQTLKKDIKAEKPNPIFEDIELAKKVMDKKVDTEHLKKLFGVEKPEDILKIKLKEVEAWAKSKKTNITDFPYLDSKMNYQIEKAFHTDFTFLIAEIILEKYNGNLSNWIDKRLNSWVEAPIFSNESHSLKTNMEVKTNSQEVVLYNDYKVDEEYFIRTIIPVNDNQTVLSKRNMVLDPKDSQIIQFALSQRDEMFYKEKTVTLDLADIVKEIYNSKGVKNYEAVEARIMKIARYHVEGVAKKKNSRDTKFAINFFQKAVIETDEVTGRRYATIVFSDDTHQGFLNQQFVQIYSDVIKKFKDNSLSSLLLYAFQKERLDCYLQEKSYTHFYPYQYFASKVRFRSKKIDVNLKLINESLAEFVSNQVLIQSYQQKLQGFEISFIPLQNYEIQDYFGGEHRETLEG
;
A
#
# COMPACT_ATOMS: atom_id res chain seq x y z
N MET A 1 10.77 -23.91 16.04
CA MET A 1 11.19 -22.87 15.08
C MET A 1 10.04 -22.71 14.10
N LYS A 2 9.23 -21.64 14.23
CA LYS A 2 8.22 -21.31 13.20
C LYS A 2 8.98 -20.83 11.96
N GLU A 3 8.62 -21.32 10.79
CA GLU A 3 9.10 -20.80 9.51
C GLU A 3 8.93 -19.26 9.50
N PRO A 4 9.85 -18.49 8.88
CA PRO A 4 9.67 -17.06 8.75
C PRO A 4 8.31 -16.79 8.09
N SER A 5 7.51 -15.95 8.73
CA SER A 5 6.20 -15.54 8.23
C SER A 5 6.34 -14.99 6.81
N ASN A 6 5.60 -15.56 5.85
CA ASN A 6 5.48 -15.00 4.49
C ASN A 6 4.77 -13.64 4.43
N PHE A 7 4.19 -13.18 5.56
CA PHE A 7 3.50 -11.90 5.67
C PHE A 7 4.25 -10.93 6.58
N SER A 8 4.25 -9.67 6.16
CA SER A 8 4.88 -8.58 6.89
C SER A 8 4.21 -8.24 8.22
N PRO A 9 4.98 -8.05 9.29
CA PRO A 9 4.53 -7.42 10.53
C PRO A 9 3.77 -6.10 10.31
N TYR A 10 4.22 -5.25 9.39
CA TYR A 10 3.52 -4.01 9.07
C TYR A 10 2.15 -4.24 8.48
N LEU A 11 2.04 -5.16 7.52
CA LEU A 11 0.75 -5.51 6.91
C LEU A 11 -0.24 -6.04 7.95
N ILE A 12 0.22 -6.93 8.83
CA ILE A 12 -0.60 -7.51 9.92
C ILE A 12 -1.10 -6.40 10.84
N LYS A 13 -0.21 -5.50 11.26
CA LYS A 13 -0.56 -4.34 12.08
C LYS A 13 -1.57 -3.43 11.40
N GLN A 14 -1.39 -3.10 10.12
CA GLN A 14 -2.33 -2.26 9.36
C GLN A 14 -3.72 -2.88 9.21
N ILE A 15 -3.78 -4.21 9.08
CA ILE A 15 -5.04 -4.95 9.07
C ILE A 15 -5.69 -4.90 10.46
N SER A 16 -4.93 -5.16 11.52
CA SER A 16 -5.39 -5.09 12.91
C SER A 16 -5.95 -3.70 13.27
N ASP A 17 -5.25 -2.63 12.89
CA ASP A 17 -5.65 -1.24 13.10
C ASP A 17 -6.92 -0.88 12.30
N ALA A 18 -7.20 -1.57 11.20
CA ALA A 18 -8.38 -1.34 10.36
C ALA A 18 -9.61 -2.14 10.80
N ILE A 19 -9.42 -3.23 11.56
CA ILE A 19 -10.52 -4.01 12.13
C ILE A 19 -11.07 -3.27 13.35
N ASP A 20 -12.41 -3.20 13.43
CA ASP A 20 -13.15 -2.53 14.50
C ASP A 20 -12.77 -3.06 15.90
N ASP A 21 -12.63 -2.16 16.87
CA ASP A 21 -12.20 -2.54 18.22
C ASP A 21 -13.20 -3.44 18.95
N ASN A 22 -14.51 -3.35 18.63
CA ASN A 22 -15.54 -4.17 19.27
C ASN A 22 -15.39 -5.65 18.91
N ILE A 23 -15.12 -5.97 17.64
CA ILE A 23 -14.92 -7.38 17.25
C ILE A 23 -13.58 -7.92 17.80
N LYS A 24 -12.55 -7.08 17.91
CA LYS A 24 -11.28 -7.46 18.55
C LYS A 24 -11.47 -7.75 20.04
N ALA A 25 -12.17 -6.87 20.77
CA ALA A 25 -12.49 -7.07 22.18
C ALA A 25 -13.27 -8.37 22.40
N LYS A 26 -14.34 -8.61 21.63
CA LYS A 26 -15.07 -9.89 21.70
C LYS A 26 -14.18 -11.09 21.37
N CYS A 27 -13.30 -10.97 20.38
CA CYS A 27 -12.38 -12.06 20.02
C CYS A 27 -11.48 -12.41 21.21
N ILE A 28 -10.97 -11.40 21.93
CA ILE A 28 -10.21 -11.57 23.15
C ILE A 28 -11.09 -12.25 24.23
N ASP A 29 -12.26 -11.71 24.53
CA ASP A 29 -13.15 -12.25 25.57
C ASP A 29 -13.49 -13.74 25.40
N PHE A 30 -13.64 -14.21 24.15
CA PHE A 30 -14.02 -15.59 23.85
C PHE A 30 -12.86 -16.53 23.55
N LEU A 31 -11.78 -16.03 22.94
CA LEU A 31 -10.73 -16.88 22.37
C LEU A 31 -9.35 -16.67 23.02
N TYR A 32 -9.14 -15.59 23.76
CA TYR A 32 -7.88 -15.35 24.45
C TYR A 32 -7.86 -16.08 25.79
N ASP A 33 -6.85 -16.94 25.97
CA ASP A 33 -6.53 -17.53 27.26
C ASP A 33 -5.36 -16.76 27.88
N SER A 34 -5.56 -16.17 29.06
CA SER A 34 -4.50 -15.48 29.82
C SER A 34 -3.29 -16.35 30.17
N HIS A 35 -3.40 -17.69 30.06
CA HIS A 35 -2.32 -18.65 30.26
C HIS A 35 -1.67 -19.11 28.93
N SER A 36 -2.06 -18.50 27.82
CA SER A 36 -1.49 -18.76 26.49
C SER A 36 -0.07 -18.19 26.34
N PHE A 37 0.63 -18.62 25.28
CA PHE A 37 2.00 -18.20 24.95
C PHE A 37 2.15 -16.72 24.52
N PHE A 38 1.06 -15.93 24.51
CA PHE A 38 1.09 -14.55 24.03
C PHE A 38 1.52 -13.57 25.11
N SER A 39 2.36 -12.60 24.74
CA SER A 39 2.89 -11.61 25.69
C SER A 39 1.86 -10.55 26.09
N ASN A 40 0.82 -10.32 25.26
CA ASN A 40 -0.32 -9.45 25.52
C ASN A 40 -1.47 -9.72 24.53
N GLU A 41 -2.63 -9.11 24.77
CA GLU A 41 -3.85 -9.22 23.93
C GLU A 41 -3.66 -8.72 22.49
N LYS A 42 -2.81 -7.71 22.29
CA LYS A 42 -2.55 -7.14 20.96
C LYS A 42 -1.78 -8.14 20.11
N ASP A 43 -0.74 -8.76 20.67
CA ASP A 43 0.04 -9.79 19.99
C ASP A 43 -0.85 -11.00 19.63
N PHE A 44 -1.82 -11.34 20.48
CA PHE A 44 -2.81 -12.38 20.17
C PHE A 44 -3.64 -12.05 18.92
N ILE A 45 -4.17 -10.82 18.80
CA ILE A 45 -4.95 -10.42 17.62
C ILE A 45 -4.08 -10.42 16.35
N GLU A 46 -2.86 -9.90 16.44
CA GLU A 46 -1.93 -9.90 15.30
C GLU A 46 -1.57 -11.32 14.86
N ASP A 47 -1.29 -12.24 15.79
CA ASP A 47 -1.05 -13.65 15.49
C ASP A 47 -2.32 -14.35 14.94
N TYR A 48 -3.51 -14.00 15.44
CA TYR A 48 -4.77 -14.53 14.91
C TYR A 48 -5.01 -14.11 13.46
N ILE A 49 -4.74 -12.84 13.13
CA ILE A 49 -4.79 -12.34 11.75
C ILE A 49 -3.75 -13.05 10.88
N LEU A 50 -2.53 -13.23 11.38
CA LEU A 50 -1.47 -13.95 10.67
C LEU A 50 -1.89 -15.39 10.32
N ASN A 51 -2.45 -16.12 11.29
CA ASN A 51 -2.92 -17.49 11.05
C ASN A 51 -4.00 -17.52 9.96
N ILE A 52 -4.96 -16.59 9.97
CA ILE A 52 -5.98 -16.51 8.92
C ILE A 52 -5.37 -16.21 7.55
N LEU A 53 -4.39 -15.29 7.48
CA LEU A 53 -3.68 -14.99 6.24
C LEU A 53 -2.97 -16.24 5.69
N GLN A 54 -2.27 -16.99 6.54
CA GLN A 54 -1.57 -18.21 6.14
C GLN A 54 -2.55 -19.31 5.72
N ASP A 55 -3.60 -19.56 6.49
CA ASP A 55 -4.52 -20.69 6.25
C ASP A 55 -5.48 -20.45 5.08
N THR A 56 -5.82 -19.18 4.79
CA THR A 56 -6.89 -18.84 3.85
C THR A 56 -6.41 -18.10 2.60
N PHE A 57 -5.35 -17.30 2.72
CA PHE A 57 -4.86 -16.47 1.61
C PHE A 57 -3.65 -17.07 0.91
N VAL A 58 -3.13 -18.20 1.38
CA VAL A 58 -2.06 -18.96 0.75
C VAL A 58 -2.53 -20.37 0.43
N LEU A 59 -2.32 -20.82 -0.81
CA LEU A 59 -2.53 -22.20 -1.22
C LEU A 59 -1.35 -22.64 -2.08
N GLU A 60 -0.69 -23.74 -1.71
CA GLU A 60 0.49 -24.26 -2.42
C GLU A 60 1.57 -23.18 -2.65
N ASN A 61 1.82 -22.35 -1.63
CA ASN A 61 2.75 -21.20 -1.67
C ASN A 61 2.38 -20.10 -2.67
N LYS A 62 1.13 -20.06 -3.16
CA LYS A 62 0.61 -18.98 -4.00
C LYS A 62 -0.46 -18.19 -3.26
N LEU A 63 -0.42 -16.86 -3.43
CA LEU A 63 -1.43 -15.97 -2.89
C LEU A 63 -2.74 -16.11 -3.66
N ILE A 64 -3.83 -16.36 -2.94
CA ILE A 64 -5.17 -16.43 -3.52
C ILE A 64 -5.71 -15.00 -3.69
N ASN A 65 -6.43 -14.77 -4.79
CA ASN A 65 -7.09 -13.49 -5.04
C ASN A 65 -8.11 -13.19 -3.90
N PRO A 66 -7.98 -12.07 -3.18
CA PRO A 66 -8.89 -11.72 -2.09
C PRO A 66 -10.37 -11.64 -2.50
N LYS A 67 -10.69 -11.37 -3.78
CA LYS A 67 -12.07 -11.41 -4.29
C LYS A 67 -12.68 -12.81 -4.23
N GLU A 68 -11.86 -13.83 -4.48
CA GLU A 68 -12.27 -15.24 -4.46
C GLU A 68 -12.51 -15.73 -3.03
N ILE A 69 -11.91 -15.08 -2.04
CA ILE A 69 -12.10 -15.37 -0.60
C ILE A 69 -13.31 -14.61 -0.05
N ARG A 70 -13.41 -13.31 -0.37
CA ARG A 70 -14.45 -12.40 0.14
C ARG A 70 -15.86 -12.94 -0.12
N ASN A 71 -16.15 -13.35 -1.36
CA ASN A 71 -17.49 -13.75 -1.75
C ASN A 71 -17.97 -15.03 -1.04
N PRO A 72 -17.19 -16.13 -0.98
CA PRO A 72 -17.50 -17.28 -0.14
C PRO A 72 -17.62 -16.96 1.34
N ALA A 73 -16.70 -16.14 1.90
CA ALA A 73 -16.76 -15.77 3.31
C ALA A 73 -18.05 -15.00 3.64
N TYR A 74 -18.45 -14.05 2.79
CA TYR A 74 -19.73 -13.35 2.90
C TYR A 74 -20.93 -14.29 2.82
N LYS A 75 -20.95 -15.24 1.86
CA LYS A 75 -22.02 -16.23 1.75
C LYS A 75 -22.12 -17.13 2.99
N ARG A 76 -20.98 -17.59 3.51
CA ARG A 76 -20.90 -18.39 4.76
C ARG A 76 -21.44 -17.59 5.94
N ARG A 77 -21.06 -16.32 6.07
CA ARG A 77 -21.59 -15.38 7.07
C ARG A 77 -23.11 -15.32 7.02
N GLN A 78 -23.70 -15.03 5.86
CA GLN A 78 -25.17 -14.94 5.74
C GLN A 78 -25.87 -16.28 5.99
N SER A 79 -25.28 -17.39 5.52
CA SER A 79 -25.82 -18.73 5.76
C SER A 79 -25.83 -19.11 7.24
N ASN A 80 -24.72 -18.87 7.96
CA ASN A 80 -24.62 -19.15 9.40
C ASN A 80 -25.63 -18.35 10.21
N LYS A 81 -25.79 -17.05 9.91
CA LYS A 81 -26.79 -16.19 10.56
C LYS A 81 -28.20 -16.73 10.37
N LYS A 82 -28.54 -17.13 9.14
CA LYS A 82 -29.83 -17.76 8.83
C LYS A 82 -30.02 -19.08 9.58
N ASN A 83 -29.00 -19.93 9.61
CA ASN A 83 -29.05 -21.22 10.29
C ASN A 83 -29.23 -21.06 11.81
N TRP A 84 -28.51 -20.14 12.45
CA TRP A 84 -28.65 -19.89 13.88
C TRP A 84 -30.05 -19.36 14.23
N LEU A 85 -30.60 -18.44 13.41
CA LEU A 85 -31.98 -17.99 13.57
C LEU A 85 -32.99 -19.13 13.38
N GLN A 86 -32.79 -20.00 12.37
CA GLN A 86 -33.68 -21.12 12.11
C GLN A 86 -33.66 -22.15 13.24
N THR A 87 -32.48 -22.49 13.76
CA THR A 87 -32.34 -23.35 14.93
C THR A 87 -33.05 -22.75 16.14
N LEU A 88 -32.81 -21.47 16.45
CA LEU A 88 -33.48 -20.80 17.56
C LEU A 88 -35.01 -20.83 17.40
N LYS A 89 -35.54 -20.54 16.20
CA LYS A 89 -36.98 -20.64 15.91
C LYS A 89 -37.53 -22.05 16.07
N LYS A 90 -36.76 -23.07 15.70
CA LYS A 90 -37.13 -24.47 15.85
C LYS A 90 -37.20 -24.86 17.32
N ASP A 91 -36.22 -24.43 18.11
CA ASP A 91 -36.15 -24.73 19.54
C ASP A 91 -37.28 -24.03 20.31
N ILE A 92 -37.60 -22.77 19.98
CA ILE A 92 -38.76 -22.05 20.52
C ILE A 92 -40.06 -22.82 20.21
N LYS A 93 -40.27 -23.25 18.95
CA LYS A 93 -41.49 -23.98 18.55
C LYS A 93 -41.61 -25.36 19.20
N ALA A 94 -40.49 -25.99 19.49
CA ALA A 94 -40.42 -27.30 20.13
C ALA A 94 -40.36 -27.20 21.66
N GLU A 95 -40.52 -25.99 22.23
CA GLU A 95 -40.41 -25.70 23.66
C GLU A 95 -39.12 -26.24 24.30
N LYS A 96 -38.03 -26.28 23.54
CA LYS A 96 -36.72 -26.72 24.02
C LYS A 96 -36.01 -25.61 24.79
N PRO A 97 -35.15 -25.96 25.77
CA PRO A 97 -34.28 -24.99 26.44
C PRO A 97 -33.50 -24.17 25.41
N ASN A 98 -33.57 -22.84 25.55
CA ASN A 98 -32.88 -21.90 24.68
C ASN A 98 -32.65 -20.57 25.42
N PRO A 99 -31.74 -19.71 24.93
CA PRO A 99 -31.33 -18.51 25.67
C PRO A 99 -32.46 -17.51 25.94
N ILE A 100 -33.45 -17.43 25.04
CA ILE A 100 -34.60 -16.53 25.24
C ILE A 100 -35.50 -17.07 26.37
N PHE A 101 -35.63 -18.39 26.52
CA PHE A 101 -36.37 -18.97 27.64
C PHE A 101 -35.63 -18.79 28.96
N GLU A 102 -34.30 -18.84 28.96
CA GLU A 102 -33.47 -18.50 30.13
C GLU A 102 -33.71 -17.04 30.57
N ASP A 103 -33.76 -16.10 29.64
CA ASP A 103 -34.12 -14.70 29.92
C ASP A 103 -35.53 -14.57 30.53
N ILE A 104 -36.51 -15.32 30.00
CA ILE A 104 -37.88 -15.33 30.52
C ILE A 104 -37.94 -15.92 31.94
N GLU A 105 -37.22 -17.00 32.21
CA GLU A 105 -37.13 -17.57 33.56
C GLU A 105 -36.46 -16.62 34.54
N LEU A 106 -35.39 -15.95 34.11
CA LEU A 106 -34.71 -14.94 34.92
C LEU A 106 -35.65 -13.78 35.24
N ALA A 107 -36.39 -13.28 34.24
CA ALA A 107 -37.38 -12.22 34.42
C ALA A 107 -38.51 -12.62 35.38
N LYS A 108 -39.01 -13.87 35.30
CA LYS A 108 -40.00 -14.40 36.26
C LYS A 108 -39.44 -14.45 37.68
N LYS A 109 -38.20 -14.93 37.86
CA LYS A 109 -37.52 -14.95 39.17
C LYS A 109 -37.32 -13.54 39.76
N VAL A 110 -37.08 -12.53 38.93
CA VAL A 110 -36.97 -11.13 39.36
C VAL A 110 -38.33 -10.61 39.85
N MET A 111 -39.43 -10.93 39.15
CA MET A 111 -40.78 -10.58 39.58
C MET A 111 -41.20 -11.29 40.88
N ASP A 112 -40.87 -12.58 41.03
CA ASP A 112 -41.21 -13.38 42.22
C ASP A 112 -40.52 -12.86 43.49
N LYS A 113 -39.35 -12.22 43.34
CA LYS A 113 -38.64 -11.53 44.43
C LYS A 113 -39.25 -10.18 44.81
N LYS A 114 -40.44 -9.83 44.30
CA LYS A 114 -41.15 -8.55 44.50
C LYS A 114 -40.34 -7.33 44.06
N VAL A 115 -39.45 -7.50 43.09
CA VAL A 115 -38.74 -6.38 42.49
C VAL A 115 -39.66 -5.75 41.45
N ASP A 116 -39.89 -4.45 41.61
CA ASP A 116 -40.86 -3.64 40.85
C ASP A 116 -40.70 -3.76 39.31
N THR A 117 -41.78 -3.48 38.58
CA THR A 117 -41.86 -3.49 37.11
C THR A 117 -40.78 -2.60 36.46
N GLU A 118 -40.29 -1.60 37.21
CA GLU A 118 -39.20 -0.72 36.85
C GLU A 118 -37.85 -1.44 36.65
N HIS A 119 -37.56 -2.48 37.43
CA HIS A 119 -36.34 -3.30 37.26
C HIS A 119 -36.43 -4.22 36.05
N LEU A 120 -37.63 -4.77 35.77
CA LEU A 120 -37.87 -5.56 34.56
C LEU A 120 -37.64 -4.71 33.31
N LYS A 121 -38.14 -3.47 33.33
CA LYS A 121 -37.98 -2.48 32.27
C LYS A 121 -36.51 -2.07 32.11
N LYS A 122 -35.76 -1.95 33.20
CA LYS A 122 -34.33 -1.62 33.18
C LYS A 122 -33.45 -2.74 32.64
N LEU A 123 -33.74 -4.00 32.95
CA LEU A 123 -32.93 -5.16 32.56
C LEU A 123 -33.28 -5.69 31.17
N PHE A 124 -34.57 -5.76 30.83
CA PHE A 124 -35.05 -6.43 29.62
C PHE A 124 -35.82 -5.51 28.67
N GLY A 125 -36.07 -4.25 29.06
CA GLY A 125 -36.83 -3.30 28.24
C GLY A 125 -38.33 -3.60 28.14
N VAL A 126 -38.86 -4.47 29.01
CA VAL A 126 -40.25 -4.93 29.00
C VAL A 126 -40.94 -4.72 30.35
N GLU A 127 -42.26 -4.63 30.32
CA GLU A 127 -43.11 -4.55 31.52
C GLU A 127 -43.67 -5.93 31.93
N LYS A 128 -43.63 -6.90 31.02
CA LYS A 128 -44.10 -8.27 31.24
C LYS A 128 -43.10 -9.30 30.71
N PRO A 129 -42.79 -10.38 31.45
CA PRO A 129 -41.88 -11.43 31.00
C PRO A 129 -42.29 -12.07 29.66
N GLU A 130 -43.58 -12.13 29.35
CA GLU A 130 -44.09 -12.72 28.10
C GLU A 130 -43.68 -11.92 26.85
N ASP A 131 -43.41 -10.62 27.00
CA ASP A 131 -43.02 -9.75 25.88
C ASP A 131 -41.56 -9.94 25.46
N ILE A 132 -40.72 -10.55 26.32
CA ILE A 132 -39.29 -10.81 26.06
C ILE A 132 -39.12 -11.65 24.81
N LEU A 133 -39.93 -12.72 24.67
CA LEU A 133 -39.86 -13.62 23.51
C LEU A 133 -39.99 -12.84 22.20
N LYS A 134 -40.96 -11.92 22.15
CA LYS A 134 -41.26 -11.15 20.94
C LYS A 134 -40.17 -10.13 20.64
N ILE A 135 -39.68 -9.42 21.64
CA ILE A 135 -38.63 -8.39 21.47
C ILE A 135 -37.30 -9.05 21.08
N LYS A 136 -36.86 -10.05 21.83
CA LYS A 136 -35.58 -10.73 21.60
C LYS A 136 -35.56 -11.51 20.30
N LEU A 137 -36.66 -12.18 19.93
CA LEU A 137 -36.74 -12.81 18.62
C LEU A 137 -36.67 -11.78 17.48
N LYS A 138 -37.32 -10.61 17.63
CA LYS A 138 -37.24 -9.54 16.64
C LYS A 138 -35.83 -8.96 16.53
N GLU A 139 -35.11 -8.83 17.64
CA GLU A 139 -33.70 -8.42 17.68
C GLU A 139 -32.81 -9.41 16.90
N VAL A 140 -32.94 -10.71 17.17
CA VAL A 140 -32.19 -11.76 16.45
C VAL A 140 -32.58 -11.80 14.97
N GLU A 141 -33.86 -11.61 14.62
CA GLU A 141 -34.28 -11.51 13.23
C GLU A 141 -33.68 -10.30 12.51
N ALA A 142 -33.60 -9.14 13.17
CA ALA A 142 -32.99 -7.95 12.63
C ALA A 142 -31.48 -8.15 12.40
N TRP A 143 -30.79 -8.76 13.38
CA TRP A 143 -29.39 -9.17 13.24
C TRP A 143 -29.20 -10.10 12.04
N ALA A 144 -30.02 -11.16 11.91
CA ALA A 144 -29.87 -12.15 10.85
C ALA A 144 -30.09 -11.57 9.44
N LYS A 145 -31.00 -10.60 9.30
CA LYS A 145 -31.31 -9.93 8.02
C LYS A 145 -30.31 -8.84 7.65
N SER A 146 -29.59 -8.29 8.63
CA SER A 146 -28.62 -7.22 8.38
C SER A 146 -27.42 -7.73 7.58
N LYS A 147 -27.06 -7.01 6.52
CA LYS A 147 -25.84 -7.29 5.75
C LYS A 147 -24.58 -6.76 6.42
N LYS A 148 -24.72 -5.84 7.39
CA LYS A 148 -23.61 -5.14 8.05
C LYS A 148 -23.13 -5.82 9.32
N THR A 149 -24.00 -6.57 10.02
CA THR A 149 -23.62 -7.25 11.26
C THR A 149 -22.86 -8.54 11.02
N ASN A 150 -21.89 -8.81 11.88
CA ASN A 150 -21.06 -10.01 11.91
C ASN A 150 -21.85 -11.21 12.46
N ILE A 151 -21.32 -12.43 12.31
CA ILE A 151 -21.87 -13.61 12.98
C ILE A 151 -21.68 -13.46 14.50
N THR A 152 -20.54 -12.91 14.92
CA THR A 152 -20.17 -12.65 16.32
C THR A 152 -20.94 -11.49 16.97
N ASP A 153 -21.82 -10.82 16.21
CA ASP A 153 -22.82 -9.89 16.77
C ASP A 153 -24.13 -10.59 17.18
N PHE A 154 -24.14 -11.92 17.20
CA PHE A 154 -25.30 -12.68 17.66
C PHE A 154 -25.60 -12.32 19.13
N PRO A 155 -26.84 -11.90 19.47
CA PRO A 155 -27.17 -11.46 20.83
C PRO A 155 -26.92 -12.48 21.95
N TYR A 156 -26.85 -13.76 21.61
CA TYR A 156 -26.62 -14.85 22.56
C TYR A 156 -25.38 -15.66 22.18
N LEU A 157 -24.28 -14.98 21.84
CA LEU A 157 -23.05 -15.65 21.40
C LEU A 157 -22.50 -16.61 22.47
N ASP A 158 -22.57 -16.22 23.75
CA ASP A 158 -22.17 -17.05 24.92
C ASP A 158 -22.91 -18.38 25.01
N SER A 159 -24.09 -18.47 24.40
CA SER A 159 -24.89 -19.69 24.42
C SER A 159 -24.43 -20.73 23.38
N LYS A 160 -23.40 -20.42 22.59
CA LYS A 160 -22.90 -21.31 21.53
C LYS A 160 -21.74 -22.16 22.04
N MET A 161 -21.55 -23.30 21.38
CA MET A 161 -20.38 -24.15 21.69
C MET A 161 -19.10 -23.46 21.21
N ASN A 162 -17.98 -23.61 21.93
CA ASN A 162 -16.71 -22.92 21.63
C ASN A 162 -16.28 -23.06 20.17
N TYR A 163 -16.36 -24.27 19.58
CA TYR A 163 -16.01 -24.48 18.17
C TYR A 163 -16.90 -23.67 17.19
N GLN A 164 -18.16 -23.38 17.56
CA GLN A 164 -19.06 -22.54 16.76
C GLN A 164 -18.68 -21.08 16.85
N ILE A 165 -18.23 -20.64 18.05
CA ILE A 165 -17.73 -19.29 18.31
C ILE A 165 -16.43 -19.05 17.55
N GLU A 166 -15.45 -19.95 17.67
CA GLU A 166 -14.19 -19.92 16.92
C GLU A 166 -14.42 -19.84 15.41
N LYS A 167 -15.30 -20.69 14.86
CA LYS A 167 -15.62 -20.70 13.44
C LYS A 167 -16.35 -19.42 12.99
N ALA A 168 -17.14 -18.82 13.87
CA ALA A 168 -17.79 -17.54 13.61
C ALA A 168 -16.75 -16.41 13.52
N PHE A 169 -15.85 -16.30 14.51
CA PHE A 169 -14.74 -15.35 14.48
C PHE A 169 -13.86 -15.55 13.24
N HIS A 170 -13.46 -16.77 12.93
CA HIS A 170 -12.63 -17.05 11.76
C HIS A 170 -13.33 -16.57 10.47
N THR A 171 -14.61 -16.93 10.28
CA THR A 171 -15.38 -16.49 9.09
C THR A 171 -15.49 -14.96 9.02
N ASP A 172 -15.70 -14.31 10.16
CA ASP A 172 -15.85 -12.86 10.22
C ASP A 172 -14.54 -12.12 9.94
N PHE A 173 -13.45 -12.55 10.57
CA PHE A 173 -12.11 -12.01 10.30
C PHE A 173 -11.68 -12.28 8.86
N THR A 174 -11.87 -13.48 8.30
CA THR A 174 -11.58 -13.76 6.88
C THR A 174 -12.26 -12.76 5.95
N PHE A 175 -13.55 -12.47 6.18
CA PHE A 175 -14.29 -11.50 5.37
C PHE A 175 -13.74 -10.08 5.53
N LEU A 176 -13.51 -9.64 6.77
CA LEU A 176 -12.99 -8.30 7.06
C LEU A 176 -11.58 -8.08 6.49
N ILE A 177 -10.69 -9.06 6.67
CA ILE A 177 -9.33 -9.05 6.11
C ILE A 177 -9.40 -8.94 4.59
N ALA A 178 -10.24 -9.76 3.92
CA ALA A 178 -10.39 -9.69 2.47
C ALA A 178 -10.91 -8.33 1.98
N GLU A 179 -11.88 -7.72 2.69
CA GLU A 179 -12.34 -6.36 2.38
C GLU A 179 -11.23 -5.33 2.51
N ILE A 180 -10.49 -5.35 3.62
CA ILE A 180 -9.38 -4.43 3.87
C ILE A 180 -8.32 -4.56 2.77
N ILE A 181 -7.97 -5.78 2.36
CA ILE A 181 -7.01 -6.00 1.28
C ILE A 181 -7.50 -5.45 -0.06
N LEU A 182 -8.78 -5.65 -0.39
CA LEU A 182 -9.37 -5.16 -1.62
C LEU A 182 -9.45 -3.63 -1.67
N GLU A 183 -9.80 -3.00 -0.56
CA GLU A 183 -9.98 -1.55 -0.47
C GLU A 183 -8.66 -0.80 -0.33
N LYS A 184 -7.77 -1.26 0.57
CA LYS A 184 -6.52 -0.57 0.87
C LYS A 184 -5.37 -0.96 -0.04
N TYR A 185 -5.34 -2.19 -0.54
CA TYR A 185 -4.19 -2.73 -1.29
C TYR A 185 -4.56 -3.21 -2.71
N ASN A 186 -5.70 -2.76 -3.24
CA ASN A 186 -6.20 -3.11 -4.58
C ASN A 186 -6.29 -4.63 -4.84
N GLY A 187 -6.41 -5.44 -3.79
CA GLY A 187 -6.46 -6.90 -3.90
C GLY A 187 -5.11 -7.58 -4.11
N ASN A 188 -3.98 -6.88 -3.99
CA ASN A 188 -2.66 -7.46 -4.11
C ASN A 188 -1.92 -7.47 -2.76
N LEU A 189 -1.81 -8.66 -2.17
CA LEU A 189 -1.11 -8.91 -0.90
C LEU A 189 0.41 -8.74 -0.99
N SER A 190 0.98 -8.57 -2.19
CA SER A 190 2.39 -8.27 -2.42
C SER A 190 2.67 -6.77 -2.57
N ASN A 191 1.62 -5.93 -2.71
CA ASN A 191 1.73 -4.48 -2.96
C ASN A 191 1.52 -3.64 -1.70
N TRP A 192 2.03 -4.11 -0.56
CA TRP A 192 2.08 -3.33 0.69
C TRP A 192 3.38 -2.53 0.82
N ILE A 193 4.42 -2.92 0.07
CA ILE A 193 5.65 -2.14 -0.13
C ILE A 193 5.80 -1.81 -1.61
N ASP A 194 6.00 -0.52 -1.88
CA ASP A 194 6.52 -0.04 -3.14
C ASP A 194 8.05 0.00 -3.13
N LYS A 195 8.63 -0.33 -4.28
CA LYS A 195 10.07 -0.39 -4.50
C LYS A 195 10.46 0.64 -5.55
N ARG A 196 11.50 1.43 -5.30
CA ARG A 196 12.09 2.35 -6.29
C ARG A 196 13.59 2.13 -6.36
N LEU A 197 14.13 1.95 -7.57
CA LEU A 197 15.56 1.74 -7.76
C LEU A 197 16.38 2.91 -7.24
N ASN A 198 17.52 2.59 -6.62
CA ASN A 198 18.45 3.57 -6.07
C ASN A 198 18.91 4.57 -7.14
N SER A 199 19.22 4.09 -8.36
CA SER A 199 19.63 4.93 -9.48
C SER A 199 18.61 6.00 -9.87
N TRP A 200 17.31 5.74 -9.66
CA TRP A 200 16.24 6.69 -9.95
C TRP A 200 16.00 7.70 -8.82
N VAL A 201 16.33 7.30 -7.59
CA VAL A 201 16.27 8.18 -6.41
C VAL A 201 17.44 9.15 -6.41
N GLU A 202 18.61 8.71 -6.89
CA GLU A 202 19.85 9.48 -6.82
C GLU A 202 20.07 10.48 -7.96
N ALA A 203 19.24 10.44 -8.99
CA ALA A 203 19.36 11.31 -10.15
C ALA A 203 18.10 12.19 -10.33
N PRO A 204 18.24 13.45 -10.78
CA PRO A 204 17.12 14.36 -10.93
C PRO A 204 16.38 14.10 -12.25
N ILE A 205 15.80 12.91 -12.40
CA ILE A 205 15.14 12.48 -13.63
C ILE A 205 13.75 13.10 -13.76
N PHE A 206 13.00 13.07 -12.66
CA PHE A 206 11.62 13.55 -12.60
C PHE A 206 11.56 14.99 -12.09
N SER A 207 10.70 15.77 -12.72
CA SER A 207 10.32 17.10 -12.27
C SER A 207 9.13 17.01 -11.31
N ASN A 208 9.05 17.95 -10.37
CA ASN A 208 7.90 18.10 -9.48
C ASN A 208 6.65 18.61 -10.21
N GLU A 209 6.78 19.17 -11.41
CA GLU A 209 5.65 19.60 -12.23
C GLU A 209 5.88 19.42 -13.74
N SER A 210 4.79 19.34 -14.49
CA SER A 210 4.85 19.21 -15.95
C SER A 210 5.27 20.53 -16.61
N HIS A 211 6.34 20.48 -17.39
CA HIS A 211 6.80 21.64 -18.17
C HIS A 211 7.60 21.18 -19.39
N SER A 212 7.84 22.13 -20.29
CA SER A 212 8.55 21.87 -21.54
C SER A 212 10.05 21.66 -21.33
N LEU A 213 10.58 20.63 -21.96
CA LEU A 213 12.00 20.36 -22.05
C LEU A 213 12.60 21.18 -23.20
N LYS A 214 13.49 22.13 -22.88
CA LYS A 214 14.18 22.94 -23.89
C LYS A 214 15.34 22.16 -24.50
N THR A 215 15.11 21.49 -25.62
CA THR A 215 16.12 20.62 -26.24
C THR A 215 17.03 21.36 -27.22
N ASN A 216 18.30 21.00 -27.22
CA ASN A 216 19.25 21.24 -28.30
C ASN A 216 19.23 20.06 -29.28
N MET A 217 19.78 20.24 -30.47
CA MET A 217 19.90 19.19 -31.48
C MET A 217 21.38 18.86 -31.70
N GLU A 218 21.70 17.57 -31.79
CA GLU A 218 23.04 17.07 -32.11
C GLU A 218 22.92 16.00 -33.20
N VAL A 219 23.84 16.03 -34.16
CA VAL A 219 23.97 14.99 -35.19
C VAL A 219 25.15 14.13 -34.79
N LYS A 220 24.91 12.86 -34.47
CA LYS A 220 25.98 11.93 -34.11
C LYS A 220 26.87 11.69 -35.33
N THR A 221 28.14 12.06 -35.20
CA THR A 221 29.11 12.11 -36.30
C THR A 221 29.32 10.75 -36.98
N ASN A 222 29.10 9.64 -36.25
CA ASN A 222 29.36 8.28 -36.73
C ASN A 222 28.14 7.59 -37.35
N SER A 223 26.92 8.00 -37.02
CA SER A 223 25.68 7.33 -37.46
C SER A 223 24.73 8.21 -38.28
N GLN A 224 25.05 9.50 -38.45
CA GLN A 224 24.12 10.52 -38.99
C GLN A 224 22.78 10.61 -38.24
N GLU A 225 22.66 9.98 -37.08
CA GLU A 225 21.46 10.02 -36.27
C GLU A 225 21.31 11.39 -35.62
N VAL A 226 20.10 11.95 -35.77
CA VAL A 226 19.72 13.18 -35.09
C VAL A 226 19.18 12.82 -33.71
N VAL A 227 19.74 13.44 -32.68
CA VAL A 227 19.23 13.35 -31.31
C VAL A 227 18.89 14.73 -30.78
N LEU A 228 17.82 14.80 -30.01
CA LEU A 228 17.53 15.96 -29.18
C LEU A 228 18.09 15.71 -27.79
N TYR A 229 18.72 16.71 -27.19
CA TYR A 229 19.24 16.58 -25.83
C TYR A 229 18.98 17.81 -24.96
N ASN A 230 18.98 17.63 -23.65
CA ASN A 230 18.95 18.73 -22.70
C ASN A 230 19.81 18.42 -21.48
N ASP A 231 20.70 19.36 -21.13
CA ASP A 231 21.54 19.29 -19.93
C ASP A 231 20.90 20.00 -18.75
N TYR A 232 20.67 19.26 -17.66
CA TYR A 232 20.31 19.78 -16.36
C TYR A 232 21.55 19.74 -15.45
N LYS A 233 22.10 20.92 -15.20
CA LYS A 233 23.28 21.09 -14.34
C LYS A 233 22.82 21.28 -12.90
N VAL A 234 23.28 20.40 -12.02
CA VAL A 234 23.07 20.52 -10.56
C VAL A 234 24.11 21.46 -9.98
N ASP A 235 25.37 21.25 -10.35
CA ASP A 235 26.50 22.12 -10.07
C ASP A 235 27.57 22.00 -11.18
N GLU A 236 28.81 22.42 -10.92
CA GLU A 236 29.92 22.35 -11.89
C GLU A 236 30.44 20.92 -12.12
N GLU A 237 30.22 20.04 -11.15
CA GLU A 237 30.75 18.68 -11.11
C GLU A 237 29.68 17.66 -11.50
N TYR A 238 28.39 17.96 -11.34
CA TYR A 238 27.31 17.04 -11.61
C TYR A 238 26.27 17.63 -12.58
N PHE A 239 26.08 16.94 -13.70
CA PHE A 239 24.98 17.21 -14.63
C PHE A 239 24.39 15.92 -15.17
N ILE A 240 23.13 15.99 -15.55
CA ILE A 240 22.45 14.95 -16.32
C ILE A 240 22.03 15.49 -17.68
N ARG A 241 22.10 14.62 -18.69
CA ARG A 241 21.65 14.85 -20.05
C ARG A 241 20.46 13.94 -20.35
N THR A 242 19.32 14.53 -20.66
CA THR A 242 18.20 13.78 -21.25
C THR A 242 18.39 13.73 -22.75
N ILE A 243 18.36 12.55 -23.35
CA ILE A 243 18.51 12.27 -24.78
C ILE A 243 17.21 11.68 -25.31
N ILE A 244 16.77 12.21 -26.45
CA ILE A 244 15.57 11.77 -27.16
C ILE A 244 16.00 11.45 -28.60
N PRO A 245 16.07 10.15 -28.97
CA PRO A 245 16.32 9.76 -30.35
C PRO A 245 15.18 10.23 -31.27
N VAL A 246 15.53 10.75 -32.44
CA VAL A 246 14.53 11.18 -33.44
C VAL A 246 14.09 10.01 -34.32
N ASN A 247 15.01 9.09 -34.70
CA ASN A 247 14.77 7.85 -35.45
C ASN A 247 13.67 8.01 -36.55
N ASP A 248 13.88 8.92 -37.50
CA ASP A 248 12.95 9.29 -38.61
C ASP A 248 11.56 9.81 -38.20
N ASN A 249 11.30 9.99 -36.91
CA ASN A 249 10.03 10.46 -36.40
C ASN A 249 9.95 11.99 -36.43
N GLN A 250 9.56 12.56 -37.57
CA GLN A 250 9.34 14.01 -37.76
C GLN A 250 8.39 14.62 -36.71
N THR A 251 7.52 13.80 -36.11
CA THR A 251 6.62 14.22 -35.03
C THR A 251 7.35 14.58 -33.74
N VAL A 252 8.54 14.01 -33.48
CA VAL A 252 9.38 14.34 -32.31
C VAL A 252 10.02 15.71 -32.45
N LEU A 253 10.41 16.08 -33.67
CA LEU A 253 10.98 17.40 -33.99
C LEU A 253 9.93 18.52 -33.95
N SER A 254 8.69 18.20 -34.34
CA SER A 254 7.60 19.18 -34.41
C SER A 254 6.81 19.32 -33.11
N LYS A 255 6.77 18.29 -32.26
CA LYS A 255 6.08 18.36 -30.96
C LYS A 255 6.97 18.96 -29.87
N ARG A 256 6.32 19.71 -28.99
CA ARG A 256 6.93 20.22 -27.76
C ARG A 256 7.24 19.06 -26.82
N ASN A 257 8.53 18.75 -26.66
CA ASN A 257 8.99 17.75 -25.70
C ASN A 257 8.77 18.23 -24.27
N MET A 258 8.34 17.32 -23.39
CA MET A 258 7.96 17.60 -22.00
C MET A 258 8.85 16.81 -21.07
N VAL A 259 9.22 17.39 -19.94
CA VAL A 259 10.00 16.69 -18.91
C VAL A 259 9.21 15.49 -18.38
N LEU A 260 9.91 14.46 -17.88
CA LEU A 260 9.28 13.41 -17.10
C LEU A 260 8.76 14.01 -15.80
N ASP A 261 7.46 13.87 -15.56
CA ASP A 261 6.75 14.50 -14.45
C ASP A 261 6.22 13.42 -13.47
N PRO A 262 5.54 13.81 -12.38
CA PRO A 262 5.10 12.87 -11.36
C PRO A 262 4.17 11.77 -11.88
N LYS A 263 3.35 12.04 -12.91
CA LYS A 263 2.48 11.02 -13.51
C LYS A 263 3.27 9.98 -14.28
N ASP A 264 4.36 10.39 -14.93
CA ASP A 264 5.26 9.42 -15.60
C ASP A 264 5.93 8.51 -14.56
N SER A 265 6.37 9.08 -13.43
CA SER A 265 6.92 8.32 -12.31
C SER A 265 5.91 7.31 -11.77
N GLN A 266 4.64 7.73 -11.57
CA GLN A 266 3.57 6.86 -11.11
C GLN A 266 3.24 5.73 -12.10
N ILE A 267 3.28 5.99 -13.41
CA ILE A 267 3.09 4.93 -14.43
C ILE A 267 4.18 3.86 -14.33
N ILE A 268 5.44 4.28 -14.16
CA ILE A 268 6.57 3.35 -14.02
C ILE A 268 6.43 2.53 -12.73
N GLN A 269 6.10 3.19 -11.60
CA GLN A 269 5.88 2.49 -10.33
C GLN A 269 4.70 1.53 -10.40
N PHE A 270 3.59 1.93 -11.04
CA PHE A 270 2.45 1.06 -11.24
C PHE A 270 2.83 -0.17 -12.06
N ALA A 271 3.53 0.00 -13.19
CA ALA A 271 4.02 -1.11 -14.00
C ALA A 271 4.89 -2.08 -13.19
N LEU A 272 5.80 -1.54 -12.37
CA LEU A 272 6.62 -2.31 -11.45
C LEU A 272 5.80 -3.01 -10.34
N SER A 273 4.71 -2.42 -9.86
CA SER A 273 3.83 -3.08 -8.88
C SER A 273 3.06 -4.29 -9.42
N GLN A 274 3.03 -4.47 -10.75
CA GLN A 274 2.33 -5.56 -11.43
C GLN A 274 3.28 -6.64 -11.96
N ARG A 275 4.53 -6.67 -11.47
CA ARG A 275 5.49 -7.72 -11.82
C ARG A 275 4.96 -9.09 -11.46
N ASP A 276 5.03 -10.01 -12.40
CA ASP A 276 4.72 -11.42 -12.26
C ASP A 276 5.95 -12.28 -12.62
N GLU A 277 5.74 -13.57 -12.85
CA GLU A 277 6.82 -14.50 -13.26
C GLU A 277 7.49 -14.09 -14.59
N MET A 278 6.75 -13.46 -15.50
CA MET A 278 7.28 -13.03 -16.80
C MET A 278 8.27 -11.87 -16.66
N PHE A 279 8.12 -11.03 -15.63
CA PHE A 279 9.13 -10.01 -15.34
C PHE A 279 10.50 -10.64 -15.08
N TYR A 280 10.58 -11.71 -14.28
CA TYR A 280 11.86 -12.32 -13.91
C TYR A 280 12.50 -13.14 -15.03
N LYS A 281 11.68 -13.68 -15.95
CA LYS A 281 12.17 -14.47 -17.10
C LYS A 281 12.49 -13.62 -18.32
N GLU A 282 11.58 -12.70 -18.66
CA GLU A 282 11.57 -11.98 -19.93
C GLU A 282 11.67 -10.46 -19.77
N LYS A 283 11.72 -9.94 -18.54
CA LYS A 283 11.74 -8.49 -18.23
C LYS A 283 10.44 -7.80 -18.64
N THR A 284 9.37 -8.56 -18.85
CA THR A 284 8.12 -8.09 -19.43
C THR A 284 7.03 -7.95 -18.38
N VAL A 285 6.22 -6.90 -18.49
CA VAL A 285 4.95 -6.74 -17.75
C VAL A 285 3.87 -6.31 -18.73
N THR A 286 2.70 -6.93 -18.63
CA THR A 286 1.51 -6.60 -19.44
C THR A 286 0.45 -5.96 -18.56
N LEU A 287 -0.07 -4.81 -18.99
CA LEU A 287 -0.99 -3.99 -18.20
C LEU A 287 -2.25 -3.65 -18.99
N ASP A 288 -3.43 -3.76 -18.37
CA ASP A 288 -4.66 -3.18 -18.92
C ASP A 288 -4.59 -1.64 -18.80
N LEU A 289 -4.75 -0.92 -19.91
CA LEU A 289 -4.72 0.54 -19.91
C LEU A 289 -5.80 1.13 -18.98
N ALA A 290 -6.94 0.43 -18.80
CA ALA A 290 -7.99 0.88 -17.91
C ALA A 290 -7.52 0.97 -16.45
N ASP A 291 -6.68 0.04 -16.01
CA ASP A 291 -6.15 0.03 -14.65
C ASP A 291 -5.14 1.16 -14.45
N ILE A 292 -4.30 1.44 -15.45
CA ILE A 292 -3.38 2.59 -15.42
C ILE A 292 -4.17 3.91 -15.38
N VAL A 293 -5.18 4.07 -16.23
CA VAL A 293 -6.01 5.29 -16.27
C VAL A 293 -6.74 5.49 -14.94
N LYS A 294 -7.23 4.41 -14.33
CA LYS A 294 -7.86 4.45 -13.02
C LYS A 294 -6.87 4.87 -11.92
N GLU A 295 -5.66 4.33 -11.90
CA GLU A 295 -4.66 4.67 -10.88
C GLU A 295 -4.18 6.12 -11.01
N ILE A 296 -3.91 6.59 -12.23
CA ILE A 296 -3.29 7.91 -12.47
C ILE A 296 -4.30 9.07 -12.50
N TYR A 297 -5.51 8.83 -13.02
CA TYR A 297 -6.51 9.89 -13.26
C TYR A 297 -7.84 9.67 -12.53
N ASN A 298 -8.04 8.52 -11.86
CA ASN A 298 -9.32 8.12 -11.25
C ASN A 298 -10.51 8.32 -12.20
N SER A 299 -10.34 7.94 -13.46
CA SER A 299 -11.25 8.27 -14.56
C SER A 299 -11.48 7.08 -15.49
N LYS A 300 -12.48 7.21 -16.37
CA LYS A 300 -12.75 6.32 -17.50
C LYS A 300 -12.83 7.05 -18.84
N GLY A 301 -12.39 8.32 -18.89
CA GLY A 301 -12.51 9.15 -20.08
C GLY A 301 -11.49 8.80 -21.17
N VAL A 302 -11.93 8.75 -22.43
CA VAL A 302 -11.11 8.39 -23.61
C VAL A 302 -9.83 9.22 -23.71
N LYS A 303 -9.91 10.54 -23.46
CA LYS A 303 -8.74 11.44 -23.47
C LYS A 303 -7.64 11.02 -22.49
N ASN A 304 -8.01 10.37 -21.38
CA ASN A 304 -7.03 9.91 -20.39
C ASN A 304 -6.32 8.63 -20.86
N TYR A 305 -6.96 7.79 -21.66
CA TYR A 305 -6.30 6.65 -22.33
C TYR A 305 -5.23 7.14 -23.30
N GLU A 306 -5.58 8.07 -24.19
CA GLU A 306 -4.62 8.69 -25.12
C GLU A 306 -3.46 9.38 -24.38
N ALA A 307 -3.75 10.04 -23.26
CA ALA A 307 -2.72 10.67 -22.43
C ALA A 307 -1.79 9.64 -21.77
N VAL A 308 -2.31 8.50 -21.30
CA VAL A 308 -1.49 7.40 -20.76
C VAL A 308 -0.62 6.79 -21.83
N GLU A 309 -1.15 6.52 -23.02
CA GLU A 309 -0.38 5.99 -24.15
C GLU A 309 0.77 6.90 -24.55
N ALA A 310 0.47 8.20 -24.69
CA ALA A 310 1.48 9.20 -25.01
C ALA A 310 2.60 9.25 -23.94
N ARG A 311 2.25 9.04 -22.67
CA ARG A 311 3.22 8.99 -21.55
C ARG A 311 4.05 7.71 -21.56
N ILE A 312 3.45 6.54 -21.76
CA ILE A 312 4.19 5.26 -21.89
C ILE A 312 5.20 5.37 -23.04
N MET A 313 4.77 5.85 -24.20
CA MET A 313 5.66 6.05 -25.34
C MET A 313 6.70 7.13 -25.09
N LYS A 314 6.39 8.18 -24.29
CA LYS A 314 7.39 9.18 -23.88
C LYS A 314 8.46 8.53 -23.00
N ILE A 315 8.08 7.75 -21.98
CA ILE A 315 9.00 7.06 -21.07
C ILE A 315 9.92 6.11 -21.85
N ALA A 316 9.36 5.31 -22.77
CA ALA A 316 10.16 4.40 -23.61
C ALA A 316 11.18 5.10 -24.53
N ARG A 317 10.95 6.36 -24.88
CA ARG A 317 11.85 7.13 -25.76
C ARG A 317 12.96 7.87 -25.02
N TYR A 318 12.76 8.17 -23.74
CA TYR A 318 13.64 9.07 -23.01
C TYR A 318 14.80 8.27 -22.41
N HIS A 319 16.01 8.69 -22.74
CA HIS A 319 17.25 8.14 -22.22
C HIS A 319 17.90 9.20 -21.34
N VAL A 320 18.43 8.84 -20.18
CA VAL A 320 19.12 9.78 -19.30
C VAL A 320 20.56 9.33 -19.12
N GLU A 321 21.50 10.21 -19.43
CA GLU A 321 22.92 10.01 -19.14
C GLU A 321 23.32 10.99 -18.04
N GLY A 322 24.25 10.60 -17.16
CA GLY A 322 24.76 11.48 -16.13
C GLY A 322 26.28 11.42 -16.05
N VAL A 323 26.87 12.55 -15.70
CA VAL A 323 28.30 12.66 -15.42
C VAL A 323 28.47 13.30 -14.06
N ALA A 324 29.10 12.57 -13.14
CA ALA A 324 29.59 13.07 -11.87
C ALA A 324 31.11 13.15 -11.95
N LYS A 325 31.63 14.37 -12.08
CA LYS A 325 33.05 14.66 -12.00
C LYS A 325 33.47 14.53 -10.55
N LYS A 326 34.63 13.92 -10.32
CA LYS A 326 35.25 13.85 -9.00
C LYS A 326 36.60 14.53 -9.08
N LYS A 327 36.90 15.43 -8.15
CA LYS A 327 38.25 16.01 -8.02
C LYS A 327 39.25 14.86 -7.81
N ASN A 328 40.22 14.73 -8.70
CA ASN A 328 41.32 13.76 -8.65
C ASN A 328 40.97 12.28 -8.90
N SER A 329 39.81 11.96 -9.48
CA SER A 329 39.53 10.61 -10.00
C SER A 329 38.84 10.65 -11.36
N ARG A 330 38.74 9.51 -12.04
CA ARG A 330 37.98 9.43 -13.30
C ARG A 330 36.52 9.81 -13.07
N ASP A 331 35.95 10.55 -14.01
CA ASP A 331 34.53 10.90 -14.04
C ASP A 331 33.67 9.63 -13.98
N THR A 332 32.63 9.66 -13.16
CA THR A 332 31.62 8.60 -13.15
C THR A 332 30.58 8.95 -14.20
N LYS A 333 30.40 8.06 -15.17
CA LYS A 333 29.35 8.17 -16.20
C LYS A 333 28.35 7.05 -16.01
N PHE A 334 27.07 7.37 -16.10
CA PHE A 334 26.00 6.39 -16.01
C PHE A 334 24.91 6.68 -17.04
N ALA A 335 24.15 5.66 -17.39
CA ALA A 335 22.96 5.76 -18.22
C ALA A 335 21.78 5.15 -17.47
N ILE A 336 20.60 5.72 -17.66
CA ILE A 336 19.35 5.26 -17.09
C ILE A 336 18.32 5.22 -18.21
N ASN A 337 17.85 4.02 -18.49
CA ASN A 337 16.72 3.75 -19.37
C ASN A 337 15.65 3.03 -18.55
N PHE A 338 14.38 3.38 -18.77
CA PHE A 338 13.27 2.75 -18.06
C PHE A 338 12.78 1.50 -18.80
N PHE A 339 12.43 1.66 -20.08
CA PHE A 339 11.92 0.59 -20.93
C PHE A 339 12.89 0.35 -22.08
N GLN A 340 13.14 -0.92 -22.38
CA GLN A 340 13.78 -1.33 -23.61
C GLN A 340 12.79 -1.29 -24.79
N LYS A 341 11.53 -1.64 -24.53
CA LYS A 341 10.44 -1.64 -25.51
C LYS A 341 9.11 -1.40 -24.81
N ALA A 342 8.21 -0.69 -25.48
CA ALA A 342 6.81 -0.61 -25.08
C ALA A 342 5.93 -0.78 -26.32
N VAL A 343 4.91 -1.63 -26.22
CA VAL A 343 3.93 -1.88 -27.30
C VAL A 343 2.54 -1.71 -26.71
N ILE A 344 1.64 -1.07 -27.46
CA ILE A 344 0.26 -0.89 -27.07
C ILE A 344 -0.62 -1.52 -28.13
N GLU A 345 -1.38 -2.53 -27.74
CA GLU A 345 -2.19 -3.35 -28.62
C GLU A 345 -3.65 -3.37 -28.14
N THR A 346 -4.56 -3.60 -29.06
CA THR A 346 -5.98 -3.79 -28.76
C THR A 346 -6.28 -5.27 -28.93
N ASP A 347 -6.82 -5.89 -27.88
CA ASP A 347 -7.35 -7.24 -27.94
C ASP A 347 -8.59 -7.26 -28.83
N GLU A 348 -8.52 -8.02 -29.93
CA GLU A 348 -9.56 -8.09 -30.95
C GLU A 348 -10.88 -8.70 -30.42
N VAL A 349 -10.81 -9.53 -29.37
CA VAL A 349 -11.98 -10.22 -28.80
C VAL A 349 -12.67 -9.34 -27.77
N THR A 350 -11.89 -8.74 -26.85
CA THR A 350 -12.46 -7.96 -25.74
C THR A 350 -12.58 -6.47 -26.03
N GLY A 351 -11.91 -5.97 -27.08
CA GLY A 351 -11.78 -4.55 -27.39
C GLY A 351 -10.95 -3.77 -26.39
N ARG A 352 -10.35 -4.44 -25.39
CA ARG A 352 -9.51 -3.82 -24.37
C ARG A 352 -8.13 -3.52 -24.92
N ARG A 353 -7.49 -2.51 -24.36
CA ARG A 353 -6.15 -2.10 -24.77
C ARG A 353 -5.16 -2.49 -23.69
N TYR A 354 -4.07 -3.11 -24.12
CA TYR A 354 -3.00 -3.56 -23.24
C TYR A 354 -1.68 -2.89 -23.60
N ALA A 355 -0.88 -2.57 -22.59
CA ALA A 355 0.49 -2.12 -22.74
C ALA A 355 1.43 -3.25 -22.32
N THR A 356 2.25 -3.73 -23.26
CA THR A 356 3.31 -4.70 -23.01
C THR A 356 4.63 -3.94 -22.91
N ILE A 357 5.22 -3.94 -21.72
CA ILE A 357 6.43 -3.18 -21.39
C ILE A 357 7.57 -4.16 -21.14
N VAL A 358 8.65 -4.03 -21.89
CA VAL A 358 9.93 -4.70 -21.61
C VAL A 358 10.83 -3.70 -20.90
N PHE A 359 11.18 -3.98 -19.65
CA PHE A 359 12.05 -3.14 -18.85
C PHE A 359 13.50 -3.22 -19.33
N SER A 360 14.26 -2.14 -19.08
CA SER A 360 15.70 -2.13 -19.39
C SER A 360 16.47 -3.16 -18.55
N ASP A 361 17.62 -3.58 -19.07
CA ASP A 361 18.53 -4.48 -18.34
C ASP A 361 18.92 -3.92 -16.98
N ASP A 362 19.27 -2.62 -16.91
CA ASP A 362 19.63 -1.96 -15.65
C ASP A 362 18.48 -1.99 -14.64
N THR A 363 17.25 -1.78 -15.12
CA THR A 363 16.07 -1.84 -14.24
C THR A 363 15.86 -3.24 -13.72
N HIS A 364 15.87 -4.23 -14.61
CA HIS A 364 15.66 -5.63 -14.26
C HIS A 364 16.74 -6.12 -13.28
N GLN A 365 18.01 -5.89 -13.60
CA GLN A 365 19.14 -6.26 -12.74
C GLN A 365 19.09 -5.54 -11.40
N GLY A 366 18.72 -4.26 -11.36
CA GLY A 366 18.55 -3.53 -10.10
C GLY A 366 17.49 -4.18 -9.20
N PHE A 367 16.42 -4.74 -9.78
CA PHE A 367 15.41 -5.49 -9.02
C PHE A 367 15.91 -6.86 -8.55
N LEU A 368 16.63 -7.60 -9.40
CA LEU A 368 17.23 -8.89 -9.01
C LEU A 368 18.27 -8.73 -7.90
N ASN A 369 19.09 -7.69 -7.97
CA ASN A 369 20.16 -7.39 -7.01
C ASN A 369 19.67 -6.59 -5.79
N GLN A 370 18.36 -6.42 -5.64
CA GLN A 370 17.74 -5.69 -4.52
C GLN A 370 18.23 -4.24 -4.34
N GLN A 371 18.62 -3.57 -5.42
CA GLN A 371 19.13 -2.18 -5.42
C GLN A 371 18.00 -1.15 -5.44
N PHE A 372 17.09 -1.24 -4.48
CA PHE A 372 15.94 -0.35 -4.36
C PHE A 372 15.72 0.15 -2.93
N VAL A 373 15.02 1.27 -2.82
CA VAL A 373 14.44 1.78 -1.59
C VAL A 373 13.01 1.25 -1.47
N GLN A 374 12.67 0.75 -0.30
CA GLN A 374 11.33 0.25 0.05
C GLN A 374 10.57 1.25 0.90
N ILE A 375 9.30 1.49 0.56
CA ILE A 375 8.38 2.32 1.34
C ILE A 375 7.00 1.66 1.33
N TYR A 376 6.28 1.76 2.45
CA TYR A 376 4.92 1.27 2.53
C TYR A 376 3.97 2.04 1.60
N SER A 377 3.09 1.31 0.91
CA SER A 377 2.23 1.88 -0.13
C SER A 377 1.20 2.88 0.39
N ASP A 378 0.71 2.70 1.62
CA ASP A 378 -0.19 3.64 2.29
C ASP A 378 0.53 4.93 2.71
N VAL A 379 1.81 4.85 3.08
CA VAL A 379 2.65 6.02 3.34
C VAL A 379 2.76 6.88 2.09
N ILE A 380 2.96 6.28 0.91
CA ILE A 380 3.00 7.02 -0.37
C ILE A 380 1.67 7.73 -0.64
N LYS A 381 0.53 7.10 -0.30
CA LYS A 381 -0.80 7.70 -0.52
C LYS A 381 -0.98 9.02 0.24
N LYS A 382 -0.30 9.22 1.37
CA LYS A 382 -0.35 10.47 2.15
C LYS A 382 0.28 11.68 1.43
N PHE A 383 1.06 11.46 0.37
CA PHE A 383 1.79 12.49 -0.37
C PHE A 383 1.33 12.65 -1.82
N LYS A 384 0.14 12.11 -2.19
CA LYS A 384 -0.35 12.11 -3.57
C LYS A 384 -0.58 13.52 -4.14
N ASP A 385 -0.90 14.49 -3.29
CA ASP A 385 -1.24 15.85 -3.71
C ASP A 385 0.00 16.73 -3.93
N ASN A 386 1.08 16.49 -3.18
CA ASN A 386 2.34 17.20 -3.36
C ASN A 386 3.36 16.34 -4.12
N SER A 387 3.53 16.71 -5.39
CA SER A 387 4.44 16.04 -6.30
C SER A 387 5.91 16.08 -5.88
N LEU A 388 6.35 17.15 -5.19
CA LEU A 388 7.73 17.23 -4.71
C LEU A 388 7.95 16.27 -3.53
N SER A 389 7.01 16.22 -2.59
CA SER A 389 7.08 15.30 -1.45
C SER A 389 7.11 13.85 -1.91
N SER A 390 6.27 13.48 -2.87
CA SER A 390 6.28 12.14 -3.48
C SER A 390 7.63 11.74 -4.10
N LEU A 391 8.39 12.69 -4.66
CA LEU A 391 9.73 12.43 -5.19
C LEU A 391 10.76 12.29 -4.07
N LEU A 392 10.75 13.23 -3.11
CA LEU A 392 11.68 13.26 -1.99
C LEU A 392 11.47 12.13 -0.98
N LEU A 393 10.27 11.55 -0.92
CA LEU A 393 9.90 10.47 -0.02
C LEU A 393 10.90 9.30 -0.08
N TYR A 394 11.29 8.88 -1.30
CA TYR A 394 12.29 7.83 -1.48
C TYR A 394 13.71 8.27 -1.17
N ALA A 395 14.04 9.54 -1.41
CA ALA A 395 15.36 10.08 -1.06
C ALA A 395 15.54 10.10 0.46
N PHE A 396 14.57 10.63 1.19
CA PHE A 396 14.60 10.68 2.65
C PHE A 396 14.52 9.30 3.30
N GLN A 397 13.75 8.37 2.75
CA GLN A 397 13.76 7.00 3.27
C GLN A 397 15.15 6.38 3.11
N LYS A 398 15.81 6.59 1.97
CA LYS A 398 17.18 6.13 1.78
C LYS A 398 18.13 6.70 2.82
N GLU A 399 18.12 8.02 3.03
CA GLU A 399 18.94 8.68 4.05
C GLU A 399 18.67 8.11 5.45
N ARG A 400 17.39 7.89 5.79
CA ARG A 400 16.96 7.33 7.08
C ARG A 400 17.47 5.89 7.27
N LEU A 401 17.44 5.07 6.22
CA LEU A 401 18.01 3.71 6.24
C LEU A 401 19.54 3.76 6.37
N ASP A 402 20.20 4.66 5.65
CA ASP A 402 21.65 4.86 5.73
C ASP A 402 22.09 5.32 7.13
N CYS A 403 21.30 6.17 7.80
CA CYS A 403 21.54 6.57 9.19
C CYS A 403 21.53 5.37 10.13
N TYR A 404 20.57 4.46 9.96
CA TYR A 404 20.48 3.24 10.75
C TYR A 404 21.66 2.30 10.48
N LEU A 405 21.93 1.98 9.22
CA LEU A 405 22.97 1.03 8.81
C LEU A 405 24.38 1.48 9.19
N GLN A 406 24.62 2.79 9.22
CA GLN A 406 25.94 3.37 9.53
C GLN A 406 26.04 3.89 10.97
N GLU A 407 25.01 3.65 11.80
CA GLU A 407 24.93 4.13 13.19
C GLU A 407 25.18 5.64 13.33
N LYS A 408 24.70 6.41 12.35
CA LYS A 408 24.84 7.87 12.31
C LYS A 408 23.68 8.56 13.01
N SER A 409 23.90 9.83 13.37
CA SER A 409 22.82 10.69 13.87
C SER A 409 21.70 10.80 12.84
N TYR A 410 20.44 10.70 13.26
CA TYR A 410 19.29 10.95 12.39
C TYR A 410 19.09 12.44 12.06
N THR A 411 19.99 13.33 12.49
CA THR A 411 19.92 14.77 12.20
C THR A 411 21.09 15.22 11.35
N HIS A 412 20.79 15.75 10.16
CA HIS A 412 21.79 16.16 9.17
C HIS A 412 21.40 17.44 8.44
N PHE A 413 22.42 18.19 7.99
CA PHE A 413 22.24 19.35 7.13
C PHE A 413 22.30 18.96 5.66
N TYR A 414 21.24 19.29 4.93
CA TYR A 414 21.10 19.06 3.50
C TYR A 414 21.14 20.41 2.75
N PRO A 415 22.20 20.68 1.97
CA PRO A 415 22.28 21.89 1.15
C PRO A 415 21.33 21.82 -0.05
N TYR A 416 21.03 22.95 -0.68
CA TYR A 416 20.18 23.01 -1.87
C TYR A 416 20.59 22.02 -2.98
N GLN A 417 21.89 21.82 -3.19
CA GLN A 417 22.45 20.91 -4.18
C GLN A 417 22.00 19.46 -3.96
N TYR A 418 21.78 19.06 -2.70
CA TYR A 418 21.20 17.75 -2.39
C TYR A 418 19.85 17.61 -3.09
N PHE A 419 18.92 18.54 -2.85
CA PHE A 419 17.58 18.50 -3.45
C PHE A 419 17.62 18.60 -4.97
N ALA A 420 18.48 19.47 -5.51
CA ALA A 420 18.66 19.61 -6.95
C ALA A 420 19.25 18.35 -7.61
N SER A 421 19.96 17.49 -6.87
CA SER A 421 20.42 16.19 -7.35
C SER A 421 19.35 15.10 -7.31
N LYS A 422 18.26 15.28 -6.55
CA LYS A 422 17.15 14.32 -6.48
C LYS A 422 15.97 14.70 -7.36
N VAL A 423 15.76 16.00 -7.59
CA VAL A 423 14.59 16.52 -8.31
C VAL A 423 14.99 17.53 -9.38
N ARG A 424 14.31 17.42 -10.52
CA ARG A 424 14.48 18.34 -11.64
C ARG A 424 13.59 19.57 -11.50
N PHE A 425 14.09 20.62 -10.87
CA PHE A 425 13.31 21.84 -10.71
C PHE A 425 13.14 22.59 -12.03
N ARG A 426 11.93 23.11 -12.27
CA ARG A 426 11.65 23.99 -13.41
C ARG A 426 12.35 25.35 -13.28
N SER A 427 12.32 25.93 -12.08
CA SER A 427 12.93 27.22 -11.80
C SER A 427 14.42 27.04 -11.53
N LYS A 428 15.23 27.96 -12.06
CA LYS A 428 16.66 28.06 -11.72
C LYS A 428 16.91 28.94 -10.48
N LYS A 429 15.89 29.64 -9.99
CA LYS A 429 16.00 30.52 -8.81
C LYS A 429 15.94 29.68 -7.54
N ILE A 430 17.03 29.72 -6.76
CA ILE A 430 17.19 28.96 -5.52
C ILE A 430 16.07 29.29 -4.54
N ASP A 431 15.76 30.57 -4.31
CA ASP A 431 14.73 30.98 -3.32
C ASP A 431 13.35 30.40 -3.62
N VAL A 432 12.98 30.31 -4.90
CA VAL A 432 11.70 29.71 -5.33
C VAL A 432 11.69 28.22 -5.01
N ASN A 433 12.80 27.53 -5.27
CA ASN A 433 12.92 26.10 -5.01
C ASN A 433 13.01 25.79 -3.51
N LEU A 434 13.71 26.62 -2.72
CA LEU A 434 13.76 26.51 -1.26
C LEU A 434 12.36 26.63 -0.65
N LYS A 435 11.51 27.54 -1.18
CA LYS A 435 10.12 27.64 -0.73
C LYS A 435 9.34 26.33 -0.99
N LEU A 436 9.48 25.75 -2.18
CA LEU A 436 8.84 24.47 -2.51
C LEU A 436 9.34 23.34 -1.61
N ILE A 437 10.66 23.29 -1.36
CA ILE A 437 11.25 22.30 -0.44
C ILE A 437 10.70 22.48 0.97
N ASN A 438 10.60 23.71 1.47
CA ASN A 438 10.03 24.00 2.78
C ASN A 438 8.56 23.54 2.89
N GLU A 439 7.74 23.80 1.88
CA GLU A 439 6.34 23.31 1.82
C GLU A 439 6.28 21.77 1.85
N SER A 440 7.21 21.11 1.14
CA SER A 440 7.33 19.65 1.16
C SER A 440 7.73 19.11 2.53
N LEU A 441 8.75 19.69 3.17
CA LEU A 441 9.21 19.29 4.51
C LEU A 441 8.13 19.48 5.58
N ALA A 442 7.34 20.56 5.49
CA ALA A 442 6.20 20.80 6.38
C ALA A 442 5.15 19.68 6.28
N GLU A 443 4.90 19.17 5.08
CA GLU A 443 3.96 18.07 4.85
C GLU A 443 4.46 16.74 5.45
N PHE A 444 5.77 16.46 5.39
CA PHE A 444 6.34 15.27 6.05
C PHE A 444 6.11 15.31 7.57
N VAL A 445 6.34 16.47 8.19
CA VAL A 445 6.11 16.66 9.63
C VAL A 445 4.62 16.56 9.97
N SER A 446 3.73 17.21 9.19
CA SER A 446 2.28 17.17 9.45
C SER A 446 1.70 15.77 9.31
N ASN A 447 2.18 14.99 8.35
CA ASN A 447 1.77 13.60 8.14
C ASN A 447 2.44 12.61 9.10
N GLN A 448 3.41 13.08 9.90
CA GLN A 448 4.21 12.28 10.84
C GLN A 448 4.92 11.11 10.15
N VAL A 449 5.52 11.37 8.98
CA VAL A 449 6.23 10.35 8.21
C VAL A 449 7.66 10.79 7.92
N LEU A 450 8.62 9.91 8.22
CA LEU A 450 10.07 10.03 8.00
C LEU A 450 10.76 11.18 8.74
N ILE A 451 10.18 12.38 8.79
CA ILE A 451 10.78 13.59 9.35
C ILE A 451 10.05 13.96 10.63
N GLN A 452 10.83 14.12 11.71
CA GLN A 452 10.36 14.56 13.01
C GLN A 452 10.30 16.10 13.08
N SER A 453 11.36 16.76 12.62
CA SER A 453 11.48 18.22 12.61
C SER A 453 12.48 18.67 11.57
N TYR A 454 12.39 19.94 11.16
CA TYR A 454 13.37 20.55 10.28
C TYR A 454 13.54 22.04 10.57
N GLN A 455 14.69 22.60 10.20
CA GLN A 455 14.99 24.02 10.29
C GLN A 455 15.72 24.50 9.04
N GLN A 456 15.26 25.58 8.42
CA GLN A 456 16.01 26.22 7.35
C GLN A 456 17.25 26.91 7.91
N LYS A 457 18.43 26.54 7.39
CA LYS A 457 19.72 27.18 7.72
C LYS A 457 20.46 27.47 6.41
N LEU A 458 20.96 28.70 6.25
CA LEU A 458 21.65 29.12 5.02
C LEU A 458 20.79 28.82 3.77
N GLN A 459 21.39 28.22 2.74
CA GLN A 459 20.73 27.74 1.52
C GLN A 459 20.42 26.24 1.60
N GLY A 460 19.88 25.78 2.72
CA GLY A 460 19.57 24.38 2.95
C GLY A 460 18.71 24.16 4.19
N PHE A 461 18.59 22.90 4.61
CA PHE A 461 17.74 22.49 5.72
C PHE A 461 18.48 21.52 6.61
N GLU A 462 18.44 21.76 7.91
CA GLU A 462 18.74 20.74 8.91
C GLU A 462 17.47 19.91 9.12
N ILE A 463 17.56 18.59 8.93
CA ILE A 463 16.43 17.67 8.98
C ILE A 463 16.74 16.61 10.04
N SER A 464 15.78 16.38 10.93
CA SER A 464 15.80 15.29 11.92
C SER A 464 14.79 14.23 11.51
N PHE A 465 15.26 13.02 11.23
CA PHE A 465 14.41 11.89 10.88
C PHE A 465 13.85 11.17 12.10
N ILE A 466 12.66 10.59 11.94
CA ILE A 466 12.07 9.65 12.90
C ILE A 466 12.90 8.36 12.85
N PRO A 467 13.38 7.79 13.98
CA PRO A 467 14.11 6.52 13.97
C PRO A 467 13.29 5.36 13.39
N LEU A 468 13.97 4.33 12.88
CA LEU A 468 13.31 3.11 12.39
C LEU A 468 12.63 2.37 13.54
N GLN A 469 11.41 1.90 13.29
CA GLN A 469 10.70 1.02 14.21
C GLN A 469 11.12 -0.44 14.00
N ASN A 470 10.95 -1.28 15.04
CA ASN A 470 11.34 -2.69 14.97
C ASN A 470 10.67 -3.46 13.82
N TYR A 471 9.41 -3.17 13.51
CA TYR A 471 8.72 -3.80 12.39
C TYR A 471 9.31 -3.37 11.03
N GLU A 472 9.77 -2.13 10.89
CA GLU A 472 10.44 -1.65 9.67
C GLU A 472 11.78 -2.35 9.48
N ILE A 473 12.51 -2.54 10.57
CA ILE A 473 13.78 -3.27 10.56
C ILE A 473 13.56 -4.72 10.11
N GLN A 474 12.52 -5.38 10.63
CA GLN A 474 12.15 -6.73 10.22
C GLN A 474 11.71 -6.80 8.75
N ASP A 475 10.89 -5.84 8.29
CA ASP A 475 10.40 -5.84 6.91
C ASP A 475 11.49 -5.53 5.87
N TYR A 476 12.37 -4.58 6.16
CA TYR A 476 13.38 -4.12 5.21
C TYR A 476 14.68 -4.93 5.25
N PHE A 477 15.01 -5.54 6.40
CA PHE A 477 16.28 -6.27 6.57
C PHE A 477 16.10 -7.75 6.96
N GLY A 478 14.93 -8.15 7.47
CA GLY A 478 14.70 -9.45 8.13
C GLY A 478 14.70 -10.69 7.24
N GLY A 479 15.09 -10.58 5.96
CA GLY A 479 15.24 -11.72 5.05
C GLY A 479 16.63 -12.36 5.05
N GLU A 480 17.71 -11.58 5.24
CA GLU A 480 19.10 -12.07 5.08
C GLU A 480 20.15 -11.34 5.96
N HIS A 481 19.80 -10.28 6.70
CA HIS A 481 20.78 -9.52 7.51
C HIS A 481 21.14 -10.12 8.88
N ARG A 482 20.59 -11.28 9.25
CA ARG A 482 20.98 -11.94 10.52
C ARG A 482 22.36 -12.59 10.44
N GLU A 483 22.91 -12.89 9.27
CA GLU A 483 24.20 -13.57 9.15
C GLU A 483 25.41 -12.63 9.10
N THR A 484 25.21 -11.30 9.08
CA THR A 484 26.32 -10.33 8.92
C THR A 484 26.56 -9.43 10.14
N LEU A 485 25.79 -9.58 11.22
CA LEU A 485 26.01 -8.85 12.48
C LEU A 485 26.35 -9.76 13.68
N GLU A 486 26.36 -11.09 13.48
CA GLU A 486 26.89 -12.07 14.45
C GLU A 486 28.13 -12.82 13.90
N GLY A 487 28.87 -12.19 12.98
CA GLY A 487 30.16 -12.68 12.47
C GLY A 487 31.35 -11.90 13.03
#